data_AF-A0A962YEU7-F1
#
_entry.id   AF-A0A962YEU7-F1
#
_cell.length_a   1.000
_cell.length_b   1.000
_cell.length_c   1.000
_cell.angle_alpha   90.00
_cell.angle_beta   90.00
_cell.angle_gamma   90.00
#
_symmetry.space_group_name_H-M   'P 1'
#
loop_
_entity.id
_entity.type
_entity.pdbx_description
1 polymer ?
#
loop_
_entity_poly.entity_id
_entity_poly.type
_entity_poly.pdbx_seq_one_letter_code
_entity_poly.pdbx_strand_id
1 'polypeptide(L)'
;MSILVIAEHDNAELKPATLNTVTAAQQIAQHSGDSIDLLIMGENCTGVAETAAKIAGIGKVLVADNTALAAQLPENVAPLLVELAKNYSHVLAPATTFGKNIMPRVAALLDVSQISDISAVESADTFERPIYAGNALALVQSSDSIKIITVRTTKFDAAAAEGGSAAIETIDGGADAGLSSFQGVDAVKSERPELTTARIVVSGGRGMGSG
;
A
#
# COMPACT_ATOMS: atom_id res chain seq x y z
N MET A 1 -11.31 -2.48 -16.27
CA MET A 1 -10.62 -1.29 -15.73
C MET A 1 -9.25 -1.77 -15.26
N SER A 2 -8.54 -1.00 -14.43
CA SER A 2 -7.29 -1.45 -13.81
C SER A 2 -7.40 -1.39 -12.28
N ILE A 3 -6.50 -2.08 -11.60
CA ILE A 3 -6.27 -2.02 -10.15
C ILE A 3 -5.00 -1.19 -9.91
N LEU A 4 -5.07 -0.22 -9.01
CA LEU A 4 -3.91 0.57 -8.58
C LEU A 4 -3.39 0.05 -7.23
N VAL A 5 -2.13 -0.35 -7.18
CA VAL A 5 -1.44 -0.69 -5.92
C VAL A 5 -0.53 0.45 -5.51
N ILE A 6 -0.69 0.94 -4.29
CA ILE A 6 0.16 1.98 -3.71
C ILE A 6 1.32 1.32 -3.00
N ALA A 7 2.53 1.55 -3.49
CA ALA A 7 3.73 0.99 -2.90
C ALA A 7 4.14 1.75 -1.64
N GLU A 8 4.56 1.00 -0.64
CA GLU A 8 5.23 1.53 0.54
C GLU A 8 6.75 1.42 0.35
N HIS A 9 7.46 2.53 0.55
CA HIS A 9 8.92 2.65 0.41
C HIS A 9 9.43 3.85 1.21
N ASP A 10 10.74 3.92 1.43
CA ASP A 10 11.43 5.04 2.13
C ASP A 10 12.26 5.91 1.18
N ASN A 11 11.81 6.02 -0.07
CA ASN A 11 12.52 6.61 -1.23
C ASN A 11 13.76 5.82 -1.71
N ALA A 12 14.31 4.88 -0.94
CA ALA A 12 15.45 4.07 -1.34
C ALA A 12 15.09 2.59 -1.55
N GLU A 13 14.28 2.03 -0.65
CA GLU A 13 13.94 0.62 -0.61
C GLU A 13 12.43 0.40 -0.62
N LEU A 14 11.99 -0.48 -1.53
CA LEU A 14 10.63 -0.97 -1.55
C LEU A 14 10.36 -1.87 -0.34
N LYS A 15 9.29 -1.61 0.40
CA LYS A 15 8.95 -2.44 1.56
C LYS A 15 8.26 -3.75 1.14
N PRO A 16 8.56 -4.89 1.81
CA PRO A 16 7.97 -6.19 1.49
C PRO A 16 6.45 -6.21 1.50
N ALA A 17 5.83 -5.37 2.34
CA ALA A 17 4.38 -5.18 2.44
C ALA A 17 3.71 -4.89 1.08
N THR A 18 4.43 -4.23 0.17
CA THR A 18 3.96 -3.98 -1.20
C THR A 18 3.75 -5.28 -1.97
N LEU A 19 4.65 -6.27 -1.83
CA LEU A 19 4.55 -7.55 -2.53
C LEU A 19 3.33 -8.35 -2.07
N ASN A 20 3.01 -8.34 -0.77
CA ASN A 20 1.79 -8.98 -0.25
C ASN A 20 0.53 -8.30 -0.80
N THR A 21 0.58 -6.97 -0.96
CA THR A 21 -0.52 -6.18 -1.52
C THR A 21 -0.72 -6.47 -3.01
N VAL A 22 0.37 -6.66 -3.77
CA VAL A 22 0.32 -7.11 -5.18
C VAL A 22 -0.34 -8.48 -5.29
N THR A 23 -0.07 -9.42 -4.39
CA THR A 23 -0.74 -10.73 -4.39
C THR A 23 -2.25 -10.59 -4.18
N ALA A 24 -2.70 -9.72 -3.26
CA ALA A 24 -4.13 -9.44 -3.10
C ALA A 24 -4.72 -8.83 -4.40
N ALA A 25 -4.02 -7.89 -5.04
CA ALA A 25 -4.43 -7.34 -6.32
C ALA A 25 -4.51 -8.40 -7.43
N GLN A 26 -3.60 -9.36 -7.46
CA GLN A 26 -3.63 -10.49 -8.42
C GLN A 26 -4.86 -11.37 -8.22
N GLN A 27 -5.28 -11.62 -6.98
CA GLN A 27 -6.52 -12.36 -6.72
C GLN A 27 -7.74 -11.60 -7.23
N ILE A 28 -7.82 -10.28 -7.02
CA ILE A 28 -8.89 -9.43 -7.58
C ILE A 28 -8.86 -9.46 -9.12
N ALA A 29 -7.67 -9.36 -9.71
CA ALA A 29 -7.47 -9.43 -11.16
C ALA A 29 -7.94 -10.78 -11.74
N GLN A 30 -7.72 -11.89 -11.04
CA GLN A 30 -8.22 -13.21 -11.45
C GLN A 30 -9.75 -13.27 -11.53
N HIS A 31 -10.46 -12.53 -10.69
CA HIS A 31 -11.93 -12.45 -10.72
C HIS A 31 -12.46 -11.45 -11.76
N SER A 32 -11.77 -10.33 -11.97
CA SER A 32 -12.25 -9.20 -12.79
C SER A 32 -11.71 -9.20 -14.22
N GLY A 33 -10.54 -9.78 -14.45
CA GLY A 33 -9.77 -9.62 -15.68
C GLY A 33 -9.03 -8.28 -15.80
N ASP A 34 -9.04 -7.45 -14.75
CA ASP A 34 -8.39 -6.15 -14.73
C ASP A 34 -6.85 -6.28 -14.66
N SER A 35 -6.13 -5.33 -15.27
CA SER A 35 -4.67 -5.22 -15.15
C SER A 35 -4.26 -4.51 -13.86
N ILE A 36 -3.03 -4.74 -13.39
CA ILE A 36 -2.50 -4.12 -12.17
C ILE A 36 -1.43 -3.09 -12.53
N ASP A 37 -1.62 -1.87 -12.07
CA ASP A 37 -0.60 -0.82 -12.07
C ASP A 37 -0.11 -0.60 -10.63
N LEU A 38 1.14 -0.17 -10.48
CA LEU A 38 1.73 0.15 -9.19
C LEU A 38 2.23 1.59 -9.17
N LEU A 39 1.87 2.33 -8.13
CA LEU A 39 2.33 3.71 -7.92
C LEU A 39 3.51 3.75 -6.95
N ILE A 40 4.58 4.39 -7.39
CA ILE A 40 5.71 4.87 -6.59
C ILE A 40 5.56 6.38 -6.47
N MET A 41 5.62 6.92 -5.25
CA MET A 41 5.50 8.35 -5.03
C MET A 41 6.39 8.81 -3.88
N GLY A 42 7.22 9.82 -4.13
CA GLY A 42 8.25 10.21 -3.20
C GLY A 42 9.21 11.21 -3.82
N GLU A 43 10.42 11.27 -3.30
CA GLU A 43 11.48 12.13 -3.81
C GLU A 43 12.72 11.28 -4.13
N ASN A 44 13.32 11.47 -5.31
CA ASN A 44 14.47 10.70 -5.79
C ASN A 44 14.23 9.18 -5.74
N CYS A 45 13.04 8.75 -6.15
CA CYS A 45 12.53 7.40 -5.95
C CYS A 45 12.63 6.48 -7.17
N THR A 46 13.34 6.91 -8.22
CA THR A 46 13.56 6.14 -9.47
C THR A 46 14.11 4.73 -9.22
N GLY A 47 15.05 4.56 -8.28
CA GLY A 47 15.59 3.23 -7.97
C GLY A 47 14.55 2.27 -7.37
N VAL A 48 13.58 2.80 -6.63
CA VAL A 48 12.44 2.04 -6.12
C VAL A 48 11.54 1.61 -7.29
N ALA A 49 11.30 2.49 -8.26
CA ALA A 49 10.51 2.18 -9.45
C ALA A 49 11.15 1.10 -10.32
N GLU A 50 12.46 1.14 -10.52
CA GLU A 50 13.21 0.09 -11.22
C GLU A 50 13.10 -1.27 -10.52
N THR A 51 13.11 -1.26 -9.18
CA THR A 51 12.90 -2.48 -8.39
C THR A 51 11.47 -2.98 -8.52
N ALA A 52 10.48 -2.08 -8.42
CA ALA A 52 9.08 -2.43 -8.54
C ALA A 52 8.70 -2.95 -9.93
N ALA A 53 9.35 -2.47 -10.99
CA ALA A 53 9.11 -2.90 -12.36
C ALA A 53 9.44 -4.39 -12.60
N LYS A 54 10.25 -4.99 -11.73
CA LYS A 54 10.62 -6.42 -11.80
C LYS A 54 9.61 -7.33 -11.12
N ILE A 55 8.65 -6.80 -10.37
CA ILE A 55 7.64 -7.59 -9.68
C ILE A 55 6.75 -8.29 -10.69
N ALA A 56 6.58 -9.60 -10.56
CA ALA A 56 5.73 -10.36 -11.44
C ALA A 56 4.25 -9.97 -11.29
N GLY A 57 3.53 -9.88 -12.41
CA GLY A 57 2.08 -9.64 -12.44
C GLY A 57 1.65 -8.17 -12.42
N ILE A 58 2.60 -7.22 -12.48
CA ILE A 58 2.32 -5.79 -12.66
C ILE A 58 2.49 -5.43 -14.13
N GLY A 59 1.57 -4.64 -14.69
CA GLY A 59 1.62 -4.16 -16.07
C GLY A 59 2.41 -2.87 -16.23
N LYS A 60 2.24 -1.92 -15.29
CA LYS A 60 2.88 -0.61 -15.32
C LYS A 60 3.30 -0.14 -13.92
N VAL A 61 4.41 0.59 -13.84
CA VAL A 61 4.82 1.36 -12.66
C VAL A 61 4.67 2.85 -12.97
N LEU A 62 3.77 3.52 -12.26
CA LEU A 62 3.63 4.97 -12.27
C LEU A 62 4.61 5.58 -11.25
N VAL A 63 5.28 6.66 -11.63
CA VAL A 63 6.26 7.33 -10.77
C VAL A 63 5.94 8.80 -10.64
N ALA A 64 5.60 9.22 -9.42
CA ALA A 64 5.46 10.62 -9.02
C ALA A 64 6.67 11.03 -8.17
N ASP A 65 7.74 11.50 -8.83
CA ASP A 65 8.95 11.99 -8.16
C ASP A 65 8.85 13.50 -7.93
N ASN A 66 8.60 13.91 -6.69
CA ASN A 66 8.38 15.29 -6.29
C ASN A 66 8.76 15.51 -4.83
N THR A 67 9.49 16.60 -4.56
CA THR A 67 9.86 17.05 -3.21
C THR A 67 8.67 17.17 -2.24
N ALA A 68 7.47 17.54 -2.71
CA ALA A 68 6.26 17.61 -1.89
C ALA A 68 5.80 16.25 -1.36
N LEU A 69 6.25 15.16 -1.99
CA LEU A 69 5.92 13.78 -1.65
C LEU A 69 7.06 13.10 -0.87
N ALA A 70 8.17 13.78 -0.58
CA ALA A 70 9.34 13.21 0.09
C ALA A 70 9.00 12.47 1.40
N ALA A 71 8.15 13.07 2.23
CA ALA A 71 7.67 12.50 3.49
C ALA A 71 6.30 11.81 3.37
N GLN A 72 5.75 11.73 2.16
CA GLN A 72 4.47 11.06 1.85
C GLN A 72 3.32 11.46 2.78
N LEU A 73 3.21 12.76 3.09
CA LEU A 73 2.18 13.29 3.98
C LEU A 73 0.78 13.11 3.35
N PRO A 74 -0.25 12.68 4.11
CA PRO A 74 -1.60 12.46 3.57
C PRO A 74 -2.20 13.66 2.87
N GLU A 75 -1.87 14.87 3.32
CA GLU A 75 -2.28 16.14 2.74
C GLU A 75 -1.85 16.31 1.28
N ASN A 76 -0.66 15.80 0.94
CA ASN A 76 -0.09 15.89 -0.41
C ASN A 76 -0.38 14.63 -1.22
N VAL A 77 -0.39 13.46 -0.57
CA VAL A 77 -0.63 12.17 -1.24
C VAL A 77 -2.09 11.99 -1.63
N ALA A 78 -3.04 12.28 -0.73
CA ALA A 78 -4.44 11.96 -0.99
C ALA A 78 -5.02 12.66 -2.23
N PRO A 79 -4.75 13.94 -2.52
CA PRO A 79 -5.21 14.59 -3.76
C PRO A 79 -4.70 13.89 -5.03
N LEU A 80 -3.43 13.47 -5.07
CA LEU A 80 -2.86 12.70 -6.18
C LEU A 80 -3.62 11.37 -6.36
N LEU A 81 -3.84 10.64 -5.27
CA LEU A 81 -4.56 9.36 -5.31
C LEU A 81 -6.01 9.52 -5.75
N VAL A 82 -6.70 10.58 -5.32
CA VAL A 82 -8.08 10.88 -5.74
C VAL A 82 -8.17 11.13 -7.24
N GLU A 83 -7.19 11.84 -7.82
CA GLU A 83 -7.16 12.08 -9.25
C GLU A 83 -6.91 10.79 -10.03
N LEU A 84 -5.90 10.01 -9.61
CA LEU A 84 -5.57 8.74 -10.25
C LEU A 84 -6.74 7.74 -10.17
N ALA A 85 -7.36 7.61 -8.99
CA ALA A 85 -8.41 6.63 -8.68
C ALA A 85 -9.58 6.65 -9.67
N LYS A 86 -9.88 7.79 -10.30
CA LYS A 86 -10.94 7.92 -11.33
C LYS A 86 -10.75 6.97 -12.52
N ASN A 87 -9.54 6.50 -12.77
CA ASN A 87 -9.19 5.58 -13.85
C ASN A 87 -9.13 4.11 -13.42
N TYR A 88 -9.37 3.81 -12.15
CA TYR A 88 -9.19 2.49 -11.56
C TYR A 88 -10.47 1.99 -10.89
N SER A 89 -10.69 0.68 -10.93
CA SER A 89 -11.79 0.01 -10.21
C SER A 89 -11.45 -0.20 -8.74
N HIS A 90 -10.16 -0.34 -8.43
CA HIS A 90 -9.65 -0.62 -7.09
C HIS A 90 -8.39 0.19 -6.81
N VAL A 91 -8.24 0.65 -5.58
CA VAL A 91 -7.00 1.25 -5.07
C VAL A 91 -6.62 0.56 -3.78
N LEU A 92 -5.47 -0.11 -3.77
CA LEU A 92 -4.99 -0.94 -2.67
C LEU A 92 -3.73 -0.34 -2.06
N ALA A 93 -3.61 -0.38 -0.74
CA ALA A 93 -2.36 -0.12 -0.03
C ALA A 93 -2.13 -1.16 1.07
N PRO A 94 -0.90 -1.42 1.52
CA PRO A 94 -0.67 -2.26 2.68
C PRO A 94 -1.30 -1.65 3.95
N ALA A 95 -1.87 -2.47 4.83
CA ALA A 95 -2.49 -2.04 6.09
C ALA A 95 -1.47 -1.72 7.22
N THR A 96 -0.30 -1.19 6.84
CA THR A 96 0.72 -0.63 7.74
C THR A 96 0.31 0.77 8.19
N THR A 97 1.17 1.45 8.97
CA THR A 97 0.97 2.85 9.33
C THR A 97 0.82 3.72 8.07
N PHE A 98 1.56 3.42 7.00
CA PHE A 98 1.48 4.15 5.73
C PHE A 98 0.07 4.11 5.12
N GLY A 99 -0.43 2.92 4.77
CA GLY A 99 -1.75 2.82 4.12
C GLY A 99 -2.90 3.22 5.04
N LYS A 100 -2.83 2.93 6.35
CA LYS A 100 -3.85 3.35 7.32
C LYS A 100 -3.90 4.86 7.53
N ASN A 101 -2.80 5.57 7.30
CA ASN A 101 -2.73 7.02 7.43
C ASN A 101 -3.35 7.73 6.21
N ILE A 102 -3.22 7.15 5.01
CA ILE A 102 -3.60 7.81 3.74
C ILE A 102 -4.99 7.38 3.26
N MET A 103 -5.26 6.08 3.22
CA MET A 103 -6.41 5.51 2.50
C MET A 103 -7.79 5.94 3.03
N PRO A 104 -8.01 6.13 4.35
CA PRO A 104 -9.30 6.64 4.83
C PRO A 104 -9.61 8.04 4.29
N ARG A 105 -8.59 8.90 4.12
CA ARG A 105 -8.75 10.24 3.55
C ARG A 105 -9.12 10.18 2.07
N VAL A 106 -8.48 9.30 1.31
CA VAL A 106 -8.81 9.07 -0.11
C VAL A 106 -10.25 8.62 -0.27
N ALA A 107 -10.69 7.63 0.53
CA ALA A 107 -12.07 7.14 0.51
C ALA A 107 -13.07 8.25 0.83
N ALA A 108 -12.81 9.05 1.86
CA ALA A 108 -13.66 10.17 2.23
C ALA A 108 -13.76 11.25 1.13
N LEU A 109 -12.66 11.58 0.45
CA LEU A 109 -12.65 12.56 -0.64
C LEU A 109 -13.37 12.06 -1.90
N LEU A 110 -13.42 10.74 -2.11
CA LEU A 110 -14.16 10.11 -3.21
C LEU A 110 -15.61 9.80 -2.85
N ASP A 111 -16.03 10.03 -1.59
CA ASP A 111 -17.35 9.68 -1.06
C ASP A 111 -17.68 8.18 -1.23
N VAL A 112 -16.71 7.31 -0.92
CA VAL A 112 -16.85 5.85 -0.96
C VAL A 112 -16.46 5.20 0.36
N SER A 113 -16.88 3.96 0.57
CA SER A 113 -16.51 3.22 1.77
C SER A 113 -15.09 2.66 1.68
N GLN A 114 -14.29 2.87 2.73
CA GLN A 114 -13.00 2.18 2.85
C GLN A 114 -13.21 0.74 3.35
N ILE A 115 -12.69 -0.25 2.62
CA ILE A 115 -12.64 -1.65 3.06
C ILE A 115 -11.26 -1.89 3.69
N SER A 116 -11.19 -1.73 5.00
CA SER A 116 -9.90 -1.75 5.70
C SER A 116 -9.44 -3.16 6.08
N ASP A 117 -8.15 -3.42 5.94
CA ASP A 117 -7.43 -4.56 6.52
C ASP A 117 -7.97 -5.93 6.09
N ILE A 118 -8.19 -6.12 4.78
CA ILE A 118 -8.71 -7.38 4.23
C ILE A 118 -7.76 -8.54 4.50
N SER A 119 -8.32 -9.71 4.81
CA SER A 119 -7.62 -10.98 5.02
C SER A 119 -7.81 -11.99 3.90
N ALA A 120 -8.82 -11.82 3.04
CA ALA A 120 -9.05 -12.64 1.87
C ALA A 120 -9.83 -11.88 0.78
N VAL A 121 -9.72 -12.34 -0.45
CA VAL A 121 -10.49 -11.88 -1.62
C VAL A 121 -11.41 -13.03 -2.04
N GLU A 122 -12.72 -12.82 -1.96
CA GLU A 122 -13.72 -13.83 -2.35
C GLU A 122 -14.21 -13.63 -3.80
N SER A 123 -14.28 -12.37 -4.23
CA SER A 123 -14.59 -11.96 -5.60
C SER A 123 -13.97 -10.59 -5.88
N ALA A 124 -14.21 -10.06 -7.08
CA ALA A 124 -13.78 -8.71 -7.42
C ALA A 124 -14.40 -7.62 -6.52
N ASP A 125 -15.55 -7.85 -5.88
CA ASP A 125 -16.27 -6.86 -5.08
C ASP A 125 -16.54 -7.28 -3.63
N THR A 126 -16.11 -8.49 -3.24
CA THR A 126 -16.36 -9.08 -1.92
C THR A 126 -15.07 -9.52 -1.25
N PHE A 127 -14.90 -9.07 -0.01
CA PHE A 127 -13.66 -9.25 0.75
C PHE A 127 -13.94 -9.73 2.16
N GLU A 128 -13.05 -10.56 2.69
CA GLU A 128 -13.07 -10.92 4.10
C GLU A 128 -12.18 -9.95 4.88
N ARG A 129 -12.63 -9.53 6.07
CA ARG A 129 -11.77 -8.81 7.03
C ARG A 129 -12.05 -9.22 8.48
N PRO A 130 -11.01 -9.25 9.34
CA PRO A 130 -11.19 -9.49 10.77
C PRO A 130 -11.81 -8.28 11.46
N ILE A 131 -12.72 -8.57 12.40
CA ILE A 131 -13.31 -7.61 13.33
C ILE A 131 -13.19 -8.15 14.75
N TYR A 132 -13.51 -7.32 15.75
CA TYR A 132 -13.40 -7.69 17.18
C TYR A 132 -12.04 -8.29 17.55
N ALA A 133 -10.95 -7.63 17.12
CA ALA A 133 -9.58 -8.10 17.32
C ALA A 133 -9.29 -9.50 16.75
N GLY A 134 -9.99 -9.90 15.69
CA GLY A 134 -9.82 -11.19 15.01
C GLY A 134 -10.73 -12.31 15.53
N ASN A 135 -11.61 -12.04 16.49
CA ASN A 135 -12.55 -13.04 17.01
C ASN A 135 -13.71 -13.34 16.06
N ALA A 136 -13.96 -12.48 15.07
CA ALA A 136 -14.91 -12.73 14.00
C ALA A 136 -14.37 -12.24 12.66
N LEU A 137 -14.85 -12.88 11.59
CA LEU A 137 -14.56 -12.53 10.20
C LEU A 137 -15.83 -11.97 9.58
N ALA A 138 -15.72 -10.83 8.92
CA ALA A 138 -16.81 -10.19 8.20
C ALA A 138 -16.55 -10.30 6.70
N LEU A 139 -17.55 -10.77 5.96
CA LEU A 139 -17.60 -10.65 4.51
C LEU A 139 -18.26 -9.32 4.15
N VAL A 140 -17.54 -8.49 3.41
CA VAL A 140 -17.96 -7.15 3.01
C VAL A 140 -18.00 -7.11 1.49
N GLN A 141 -19.19 -6.98 0.93
CA GLN A 141 -19.40 -6.68 -0.48
C GLN A 141 -19.59 -5.16 -0.63
N SER A 142 -18.87 -4.54 -1.57
CA SER A 142 -19.02 -3.10 -1.86
C SER A 142 -19.66 -2.88 -3.22
N SER A 143 -20.72 -2.06 -3.24
CA SER A 143 -21.36 -1.56 -4.46
C SER A 143 -20.69 -0.32 -5.04
N ASP A 144 -19.69 0.26 -4.37
CA ASP A 144 -19.02 1.48 -4.82
C ASP A 144 -18.28 1.23 -6.14
N SER A 145 -18.25 2.22 -7.05
CA SER A 145 -17.56 2.06 -8.34
C SER A 145 -16.04 1.90 -8.18
N ILE A 146 -15.46 2.56 -7.18
CA ILE A 146 -14.05 2.50 -6.83
C ILE A 146 -13.93 1.91 -5.43
N LYS A 147 -13.22 0.79 -5.28
CA LYS A 147 -12.98 0.17 -3.98
C LYS A 147 -11.66 0.64 -3.41
N ILE A 148 -11.70 1.35 -2.28
CA ILE A 148 -10.51 1.78 -1.54
C ILE A 148 -10.22 0.76 -0.45
N ILE A 149 -9.10 0.06 -0.59
CA ILE A 149 -8.79 -1.15 0.19
C ILE A 149 -7.45 -0.99 0.91
N THR A 150 -7.37 -1.48 2.14
CA THR A 150 -6.06 -1.78 2.76
C THR A 150 -5.91 -3.27 3.01
N VAL A 151 -4.69 -3.80 2.80
CA VAL A 151 -4.43 -5.24 2.78
C VAL A 151 -3.65 -5.68 4.02
N ARG A 152 -4.17 -6.68 4.74
CA ARG A 152 -3.44 -7.31 5.85
C ARG A 152 -2.31 -8.17 5.28
N THR A 153 -1.10 -7.62 5.25
CA THR A 153 0.03 -8.23 4.54
C THR A 153 0.39 -9.62 5.04
N THR A 154 0.18 -9.94 6.32
CA THR A 154 0.44 -11.28 6.88
C THR A 154 -0.53 -12.37 6.42
N LYS A 155 -1.57 -12.04 5.64
CA LYS A 155 -2.57 -12.99 5.13
C LYS A 155 -2.40 -13.34 3.66
N PHE A 156 -1.48 -12.67 2.97
CA PHE A 156 -1.18 -12.92 1.57
C PHE A 156 0.30 -13.22 1.43
N ASP A 157 0.67 -14.22 0.63
CA ASP A 157 2.07 -14.46 0.32
C ASP A 157 2.67 -13.28 -0.45
N ALA A 158 3.97 -13.07 -0.32
CA ALA A 158 4.64 -12.03 -1.10
C ALA A 158 4.69 -12.45 -2.57
N ALA A 159 4.30 -11.55 -3.48
CA ALA A 159 4.51 -11.73 -4.92
C ALA A 159 6.01 -11.91 -5.22
N ALA A 160 6.33 -12.59 -6.34
CA ALA A 160 7.70 -12.71 -6.80
C ALA A 160 8.27 -11.32 -7.11
N ALA A 161 9.35 -10.94 -6.42
CA ALA A 161 10.02 -9.65 -6.60
C ALA A 161 10.73 -9.52 -7.95
N GLU A 162 10.92 -10.63 -8.65
CA GLU A 162 11.52 -10.71 -9.98
C GLU A 162 10.64 -11.52 -10.95
N GLY A 163 10.94 -11.43 -12.24
CA GLY A 163 10.21 -12.12 -13.30
C GLY A 163 9.14 -11.27 -14.00
N GLY A 164 8.93 -10.03 -13.55
CA GLY A 164 8.17 -9.00 -14.23
C GLY A 164 9.05 -8.08 -15.10
N SER A 165 8.38 -7.27 -15.92
CA SER A 165 9.01 -6.29 -16.82
C SER A 165 8.06 -5.12 -17.09
N ALA A 166 7.46 -4.57 -16.03
CA ALA A 166 6.47 -3.51 -16.14
C ALA A 166 7.09 -2.24 -16.73
N ALA A 167 6.34 -1.54 -17.58
CA ALA A 167 6.79 -0.26 -18.12
C ALA A 167 6.76 0.81 -17.02
N ILE A 168 7.78 1.66 -16.95
CA ILE A 168 7.85 2.79 -16.01
C ILE A 168 7.33 4.04 -16.73
N GLU A 169 6.37 4.73 -16.13
CA GLU A 169 5.78 5.96 -16.64
C GLU A 169 5.84 7.06 -15.57
N THR A 170 6.46 8.18 -15.89
CA THR A 170 6.47 9.36 -15.01
C THR A 170 5.15 10.10 -15.10
N ILE A 171 4.60 10.45 -13.95
CA ILE A 171 3.39 11.26 -13.81
C ILE A 171 3.68 12.50 -12.97
N ASP A 172 2.80 13.50 -13.04
CA ASP A 172 2.89 14.68 -12.18
C ASP A 172 2.58 14.31 -10.72
N GLY A 173 3.44 14.75 -9.80
CA GLY A 173 3.28 14.52 -8.37
C GLY A 173 2.40 15.53 -7.64
N GLY A 174 1.82 16.50 -8.37
CA GLY A 174 1.04 17.59 -7.81
C GLY A 174 1.88 18.66 -7.11
N ALA A 175 1.20 19.49 -6.33
CA ALA A 175 1.81 20.58 -5.56
C ALA A 175 1.76 20.28 -4.06
N ASP A 176 2.64 20.92 -3.30
CA ASP A 176 2.56 20.93 -1.85
C ASP A 176 1.29 21.66 -1.39
N ALA A 177 0.47 20.98 -0.60
CA ALA A 177 -0.74 21.55 -0.01
C ALA A 177 -0.41 22.61 1.05
N GLY A 178 0.80 22.60 1.62
CA GLY A 178 1.25 23.56 2.63
C GLY A 178 0.47 23.49 3.95
N LEU A 179 -0.30 22.42 4.16
CA LEU A 179 -1.12 22.21 5.36
C LEU A 179 -0.35 21.59 6.52
N SER A 180 0.75 20.90 6.21
CA SER A 180 1.57 20.18 7.17
C SER A 180 3.02 20.12 6.67
N SER A 181 3.98 20.15 7.59
CA SER A 181 5.40 19.96 7.27
C SER A 181 6.00 18.82 8.07
N PHE A 182 6.89 18.06 7.43
CA PHE A 182 7.66 17.02 8.10
C PHE A 182 8.89 17.64 8.77
N GLN A 183 8.95 17.59 10.10
CA GLN A 183 10.06 18.18 10.87
C GLN A 183 11.15 17.16 11.21
N GLY A 184 10.84 15.87 11.18
CA GLY A 184 11.79 14.81 11.49
C GLY A 184 11.14 13.59 12.10
N VAL A 185 11.92 12.51 12.16
CA VAL A 185 11.57 11.25 12.82
C VAL A 185 12.73 10.85 13.74
N ASP A 186 12.43 10.72 15.02
CA ASP A 186 13.34 10.12 16.00
C ASP A 186 13.17 8.59 15.95
N ALA A 187 13.74 7.99 14.91
CA ALA A 187 13.77 6.54 14.78
C ALA A 187 14.85 5.95 15.70
N VAL A 188 14.49 4.89 16.43
CA VAL A 188 15.48 4.08 17.15
C VAL A 188 16.38 3.41 16.13
N LYS A 189 17.62 3.91 15.98
CA LYS A 189 18.65 3.24 15.18
C LYS A 189 19.01 1.92 15.87
N SER A 190 18.63 0.81 15.25
CA SER A 190 19.01 -0.53 15.70
C SER A 190 19.84 -1.20 14.62
N GLU A 191 20.93 -1.87 15.01
CA GLU A 191 21.64 -2.79 14.12
C GLU A 191 20.86 -4.09 13.89
N ARG A 192 19.74 -4.29 14.61
CA ARG A 192 18.88 -5.47 14.49
C ARG A 192 17.90 -5.30 13.35
N PRO A 193 17.48 -6.41 12.71
CA PRO A 193 16.39 -6.39 11.74
C PRO A 193 15.17 -5.69 12.33
N GLU A 194 14.52 -4.89 11.50
CA GLU A 194 13.29 -4.18 11.85
C GLU A 194 12.22 -5.20 12.27
N LEU A 195 11.50 -4.92 13.36
CA LEU A 195 10.67 -5.93 14.03
C LEU A 195 9.57 -6.48 13.11
N THR A 196 9.00 -5.62 12.24
CA THR A 196 7.93 -6.05 11.33
C THR A 196 8.40 -6.96 10.20
N THR A 197 9.72 -7.02 9.96
CA THR A 197 10.35 -7.89 8.96
C THR A 197 11.18 -9.03 9.57
N ALA A 198 11.30 -9.10 10.89
CA ALA A 198 12.10 -10.12 11.57
C ALA A 198 11.50 -11.53 11.42
N ARG A 199 12.33 -12.48 10.97
CA ARG A 199 11.92 -13.90 10.82
C ARG A 199 11.60 -14.57 12.17
N ILE A 200 12.35 -14.22 13.22
CA ILE A 200 12.22 -14.78 14.55
C ILE A 200 12.21 -13.63 15.54
N VAL A 201 11.20 -13.60 16.40
CA VAL A 201 11.06 -12.61 17.46
C VAL A 201 11.12 -13.33 18.80
N VAL A 202 12.11 -12.98 19.63
CA VAL A 202 12.15 -13.36 21.04
C VAL A 202 11.73 -12.15 21.86
N SER A 203 10.57 -12.21 22.50
CA SER A 203 10.02 -11.09 23.28
C SER A 203 10.10 -11.39 24.79
N GLY A 204 10.49 -10.38 25.57
CA GLY A 204 10.51 -10.42 27.03
C GLY A 204 9.49 -9.42 27.58
N GLY A 205 8.61 -9.88 28.48
CA GLY A 205 7.61 -9.04 29.14
C GLY A 205 8.05 -8.54 30.52
N ARG A 206 7.12 -7.91 31.25
CA ARG A 206 7.34 -7.42 32.64
C ARG A 206 7.93 -8.48 33.58
N GLY A 207 7.65 -9.76 33.34
CA GLY A 207 8.17 -10.88 34.14
C GLY A 207 9.68 -11.11 34.02
N MET A 208 10.37 -10.48 33.08
CA MET A 208 11.83 -10.55 32.96
C MET A 208 12.57 -9.76 34.04
N GLY A 209 11.86 -8.92 34.81
CA GLY A 209 12.48 -8.08 35.84
C GLY A 209 13.58 -7.19 35.27
N SER A 210 14.60 -6.91 36.08
CA SER A 210 15.84 -6.23 35.65
C SER A 210 16.88 -7.29 35.25
N GLY A 211 16.59 -8.03 34.19
CA GLY A 211 17.59 -8.84 33.48
C GLY A 211 18.38 -7.99 32.51
#